data_AF-A0A7V5D9S6-F1
#
_entry.id   AF-A0A7V5D9S6-F1
#
_cell.length_a   1.000
_cell.length_b   1.000
_cell.length_c   1.000
_cell.angle_alpha   90.00
_cell.angle_beta   90.00
_cell.angle_gamma   90.00
#
_symmetry.space_group_name_H-M   'P 1'
#
loop_
_entity.id
_entity.type
_entity.pdbx_description
1 polymer ?
#
loop_
_entity_poly.entity_id
_entity_poly.type
_entity_poly.pdbx_seq_one_letter_code
_entity_poly.pdbx_strand_id
1 'polypeptide(L)'
;MKYVGNNQDVSISGGIFLAHLKFPLYQMVNFSGKAEEIAKKNYGDCIKGDCCPNYQNCYFYEAGAIPKCKRKDSGLLFYTPSREEKKRKLHRIETALKWDEIECKVIEPLQTMYPIFAQPEEQAFSRALIFRFFSLVNKWENDGVLYLPLMHWVIERLKKLSNSTIESQIQTLSLIVFNLRYISSLHIPLTWLDLLKRERRQ
;
A
#
# COMPACT_ATOMS: atom_id res chain seq x y z
N MET A 1 -3.40 -11.30 18.47
CA MET A 1 -1.95 -11.12 18.70
C MET A 1 -1.58 -9.66 18.41
N LYS A 2 -1.42 -8.83 19.45
CA LYS A 2 -0.94 -7.44 19.33
C LYS A 2 0.59 -7.46 19.40
N TYR A 3 1.25 -7.81 18.29
CA TYR A 3 2.70 -7.64 18.14
C TYR A 3 2.98 -6.27 17.52
N VAL A 4 2.75 -5.22 18.29
CA VAL A 4 3.31 -3.90 17.98
C VAL A 4 3.96 -3.42 19.26
N GLY A 5 5.19 -2.93 19.17
CA GLY A 5 5.96 -2.41 20.29
C GLY A 5 5.12 -1.46 21.15
N ASN A 6 4.57 -2.00 22.24
CA ASN A 6 3.77 -1.22 23.19
C ASN A 6 4.66 -0.36 24.09
N ASN A 7 5.97 -0.48 23.92
CA ASN A 7 6.93 0.48 24.42
C ASN A 7 7.05 1.60 23.37
N GLN A 8 6.62 2.82 23.73
CA GLN A 8 6.72 3.99 22.84
C GLN A 8 8.17 4.25 22.40
N ASP A 9 9.14 3.79 23.19
CA ASP A 9 10.57 4.02 22.95
C ASP A 9 11.21 2.99 22.03
N VAL A 10 10.54 1.86 21.76
CA VAL A 10 11.06 0.80 20.86
C VAL A 10 10.09 0.55 19.72
N SER A 11 10.55 0.84 18.50
CA SER A 11 9.79 0.66 17.26
C SER A 11 10.63 -0.08 16.23
N ILE A 12 9.96 -0.77 15.30
CA ILE A 12 10.60 -1.58 14.27
C ILE A 12 10.31 -0.93 12.92
N SER A 13 11.27 -0.96 12.01
CA SER A 13 11.02 -0.72 10.60
C SER A 13 11.48 -1.92 9.79
N GLY A 14 10.76 -2.22 8.72
CA GLY A 14 11.03 -3.40 7.91
C GLY A 14 10.77 -3.15 6.43
N GLY A 15 11.52 -3.84 5.58
CA GLY A 15 11.34 -3.81 4.14
C GLY A 15 11.18 -5.22 3.58
N ILE A 16 10.17 -5.43 2.74
CA ILE A 16 9.91 -6.72 2.10
C ILE A 16 10.20 -6.60 0.60
N PHE A 17 11.11 -7.47 0.13
CA PHE A 17 11.40 -7.66 -1.29
C PHE A 17 10.95 -9.04 -1.73
N LEU A 18 10.21 -9.11 -2.84
CA LEU A 18 9.81 -10.38 -3.45
C LEU A 18 10.71 -10.67 -4.64
N ALA A 19 11.22 -11.90 -4.67
CA ALA A 19 12.12 -12.36 -5.71
C ALA A 19 11.71 -13.75 -6.21
N HIS A 20 12.14 -14.09 -7.43
CA HIS A 20 12.01 -15.45 -7.95
C HIS A 20 12.94 -16.41 -7.19
N LEU A 21 12.62 -17.70 -7.11
CA LEU A 21 13.42 -18.70 -6.39
C LEU A 21 14.88 -18.80 -6.85
N LYS A 22 15.13 -18.53 -8.13
CA LYS A 22 16.47 -18.52 -8.75
C LYS A 22 17.21 -17.17 -8.58
N PHE A 23 16.63 -16.22 -7.87
CA PHE A 23 17.22 -14.91 -7.71
C PHE A 23 18.40 -14.97 -6.72
N PRO A 24 19.57 -14.36 -7.03
CA PRO A 24 20.75 -14.51 -6.19
C PRO A 24 20.54 -13.99 -4.77
N LEU A 25 20.88 -14.81 -3.77
CA LEU A 25 20.65 -14.50 -2.36
C LEU A 25 21.30 -13.17 -1.93
N TYR A 26 22.53 -12.90 -2.38
CA TYR A 26 23.22 -11.65 -2.05
C TYR A 26 22.46 -10.41 -2.56
N GLN A 27 21.81 -10.53 -3.73
CA GLN A 27 20.99 -9.45 -4.28
C GLN A 27 19.67 -9.31 -3.50
N MET A 28 19.09 -10.42 -3.02
CA MET A 28 17.90 -10.37 -2.14
C MET A 28 18.22 -9.60 -0.87
N VAL A 29 19.33 -9.92 -0.21
CA VAL A 29 19.76 -9.23 1.02
C VAL A 29 19.98 -7.75 0.74
N ASN A 30 20.66 -7.41 -0.37
CA ASN A 30 20.88 -6.02 -0.75
C ASN A 30 19.56 -5.26 -0.99
N PHE A 31 18.61 -5.84 -1.73
CA PHE A 31 17.33 -5.19 -2.00
C PHE A 31 16.43 -5.10 -0.78
N SER A 32 16.41 -6.12 0.09
CA SER A 32 15.72 -6.04 1.38
C SER A 32 16.33 -4.98 2.29
N GLY A 33 17.65 -4.85 2.33
CA GLY A 33 18.33 -3.78 3.07
C GLY A 33 17.96 -2.39 2.56
N LYS A 34 17.94 -2.20 1.22
CA LYS A 34 17.46 -0.94 0.62
C LYS A 34 16.00 -0.66 0.96
N ALA A 35 15.14 -1.68 0.92
CA ALA A 35 13.74 -1.55 1.30
C ALA A 35 13.59 -1.08 2.77
N GLU A 36 14.37 -1.66 3.68
CA GLU A 36 14.41 -1.28 5.10
C GLU A 36 14.92 0.15 5.28
N GLU A 37 15.99 0.55 4.57
CA GLU A 37 16.50 1.92 4.63
C GLU A 37 15.46 2.95 4.20
N ILE A 38 14.68 2.65 3.15
CA ILE A 38 13.60 3.52 2.70
C ILE A 38 12.50 3.58 3.76
N ALA A 39 12.12 2.44 4.35
CA ALA A 39 11.16 2.41 5.44
C ALA A 39 11.63 3.26 6.64
N LYS A 40 12.91 3.16 7.03
CA LYS A 40 13.51 3.97 8.09
C LYS A 40 13.53 5.47 7.77
N LYS A 41 13.50 5.86 6.50
CA LYS A 41 13.48 7.26 6.05
C LYS A 41 12.05 7.78 5.83
N ASN A 42 11.03 6.97 6.11
CA ASN A 42 9.63 7.37 6.08
C ASN A 42 9.28 8.16 7.35
N TYR A 43 9.74 9.40 7.40
CA TYR A 43 9.48 10.29 8.53
C TYR A 43 8.03 10.79 8.51
N GLY A 44 7.40 10.82 9.68
CA GLY A 44 6.09 11.45 9.86
C GLY A 44 6.24 12.85 10.45
N ASP A 45 5.14 13.58 10.52
CA ASP A 45 5.12 14.87 11.21
C ASP A 45 5.14 14.67 12.73
N CYS A 46 5.92 15.47 13.44
CA CYS A 46 5.91 15.49 14.90
C CYS A 46 4.71 16.32 15.40
N ILE A 47 3.52 15.73 15.42
CA ILE A 47 2.31 16.38 15.95
C ILE A 47 2.25 16.22 17.48
N LYS A 48 1.82 17.29 18.16
CA LYS A 48 1.65 17.32 19.62
C LYS A 48 0.57 16.31 20.04
N GLY A 49 0.96 15.28 20.80
CA GLY A 49 0.06 14.25 21.33
C GLY A 49 0.27 12.83 20.77
N ASP A 50 0.81 12.69 19.55
CA ASP A 50 0.96 11.38 18.91
C ASP A 50 2.31 10.72 19.21
N CYS A 51 3.41 11.48 19.16
CA CYS A 51 4.75 10.93 19.38
C CYS A 51 5.30 11.20 20.79
N CYS A 52 4.98 12.35 21.38
CA CYS A 52 5.38 12.76 22.72
C CYS A 52 4.35 13.76 23.30
N PRO A 53 4.10 13.74 24.61
CA PRO A 53 3.26 14.74 25.29
C PRO A 53 3.81 16.17 25.13
N ASN A 54 5.13 16.30 25.07
CA ASN A 54 5.87 17.54 24.77
C ASN A 54 6.83 17.30 23.61
N TYR A 55 6.46 17.75 22.40
CA TYR A 55 7.27 17.60 21.19
C TYR A 55 8.64 18.30 21.32
N GLN A 56 8.75 19.35 22.15
CA GLN A 56 9.99 20.08 22.42
C GLN A 56 11.05 19.23 23.16
N ASN A 57 10.64 18.17 23.86
CA ASN A 57 11.52 17.24 24.59
C ASN A 57 11.57 15.85 23.94
N CYS A 58 11.11 15.71 22.69
CA CYS A 58 11.14 14.43 22.00
C CYS A 58 12.56 14.10 21.51
N TYR A 59 13.11 12.97 21.96
CA TYR A 59 14.42 12.48 21.52
C TYR A 59 14.52 12.21 20.01
N PHE A 60 13.37 12.00 19.35
CA PHE A 60 13.25 11.73 17.92
C PHE A 60 12.90 12.97 17.09
N TYR A 61 12.86 14.15 17.73
CA TYR A 61 12.55 15.41 17.07
C TYR A 61 13.71 15.88 16.19
N GLU A 62 13.42 16.20 14.94
CA GLU A 62 14.32 16.95 14.07
C GLU A 62 13.75 18.33 13.78
N ALA A 63 14.48 19.36 14.20
CA ALA A 63 14.13 20.75 13.95
C ALA A 63 14.23 21.05 12.44
N GLY A 64 13.24 21.77 11.93
CA GLY A 64 13.15 22.21 10.54
C GLY A 64 11.91 23.05 10.30
N ALA A 65 11.73 23.54 9.07
CA ALA A 65 10.52 24.30 8.70
C ALA A 65 9.22 23.50 8.92
N ILE A 66 9.29 22.17 8.80
CA ILE A 66 8.26 21.22 9.22
C ILE A 66 8.96 20.21 10.15
N PRO A 67 8.58 20.14 11.44
CA PRO A 67 9.24 19.26 12.39
C PRO A 67 8.95 17.79 12.08
N LYS A 68 10.01 16.99 11.94
CA LYS A 68 9.91 15.57 11.56
C LYS A 68 10.19 14.63 12.72
N CYS A 69 9.44 13.54 12.77
CA CYS A 69 9.64 12.44 13.70
C CYS A 69 10.59 11.40 13.11
N LYS A 70 11.77 11.24 13.70
CA LYS A 70 12.79 10.23 13.31
C LYS A 70 12.46 8.80 13.76
N ARG A 71 11.34 8.60 14.44
CA ARG A 71 10.91 7.29 14.94
C ARG A 71 10.84 6.28 13.80
N LYS A 72 11.26 5.05 14.10
CA LYS A 72 11.39 3.95 13.13
C LYS A 72 10.20 3.03 13.24
N ASP A 73 9.11 3.38 12.58
CA ASP A 73 7.79 2.79 12.76
C ASP A 73 7.07 2.53 11.42
N SER A 74 7.84 2.23 10.37
CA SER A 74 7.29 2.03 9.02
C SER A 74 7.64 0.67 8.43
N GLY A 75 6.72 0.14 7.64
CA GLY A 75 6.92 -1.02 6.78
C GLY A 75 6.95 -0.61 5.30
N LEU A 76 7.91 -1.10 4.53
CA LEU A 76 7.89 -1.03 3.07
C LEU A 76 7.48 -2.38 2.50
N LEU A 77 6.38 -2.39 1.76
CA LEU A 77 5.82 -3.59 1.15
C LEU A 77 6.08 -3.60 -0.36
N PHE A 78 6.51 -4.75 -0.87
CA PHE A 78 6.77 -5.00 -2.29
C PHE A 78 7.77 -4.04 -2.93
N TYR A 79 8.97 -3.97 -2.35
CA TYR A 79 10.05 -3.16 -2.88
C TYR A 79 10.32 -3.47 -4.37
N THR A 80 10.37 -2.41 -5.18
CA THR A 80 10.65 -2.52 -6.62
C THR A 80 11.74 -1.50 -6.99
N PRO A 81 12.97 -1.93 -7.31
CA PRO A 81 14.09 -1.03 -7.61
C PRO A 81 13.77 -0.01 -8.72
N SER A 82 13.09 -0.44 -9.79
CA SER A 82 12.74 0.40 -10.93
C SER A 82 11.76 1.54 -10.63
N ARG A 83 11.04 1.47 -9.50
CA ARG A 83 10.20 2.58 -9.02
C ARG A 83 11.01 3.59 -8.22
N GLU A 84 12.08 3.16 -7.54
CA GLU A 84 12.96 4.07 -6.80
C GLU A 84 13.75 4.98 -7.74
N GLU A 85 14.15 4.49 -8.91
CA GLU A 85 14.86 5.28 -9.92
C GLU A 85 13.99 6.39 -10.52
N LYS A 86 12.66 6.26 -10.46
CA LYS A 86 11.68 7.22 -10.98
C LYS A 86 11.37 8.37 -10.02
N LYS A 87 12.38 8.91 -9.31
CA LYS A 87 12.23 10.00 -8.30
C LYS A 87 11.63 11.31 -8.84
N ARG A 88 11.39 11.43 -10.16
CA ARG A 88 10.97 12.67 -10.84
C ARG A 88 9.46 12.79 -11.10
N LYS A 89 8.63 11.85 -10.65
CA LYS A 89 7.17 11.97 -10.84
C LYS A 89 6.56 12.95 -9.84
N LEU A 90 5.58 13.74 -10.29
CA LEU A 90 4.82 14.69 -9.44
C LEU A 90 4.07 13.99 -8.30
N HIS A 91 3.58 12.78 -8.55
CA HIS A 91 2.86 11.96 -7.58
C HIS A 91 3.60 10.65 -7.36
N ARG A 92 3.67 10.23 -6.10
CA ARG A 92 4.40 9.03 -5.70
C ARG A 92 3.44 8.04 -5.06
N ILE A 93 3.48 6.80 -5.55
CA ILE A 93 2.85 5.67 -4.86
C ILE A 93 3.51 5.52 -3.50
N GLU A 94 2.67 5.42 -2.47
CA GLU A 94 3.11 5.15 -1.11
C GLU A 94 3.51 3.68 -1.01
N THR A 95 4.83 3.42 -0.98
CA THR A 95 5.37 2.08 -0.79
C THR A 95 5.76 1.81 0.66
N ALA A 96 6.16 2.86 1.38
CA ALA A 96 6.43 2.82 2.81
C ALA A 96 5.23 3.42 3.56
N LEU A 97 4.69 2.67 4.50
CA LEU A 97 3.54 3.05 5.32
C LEU A 97 3.95 2.97 6.79
N LYS A 98 3.37 3.83 7.62
CA LYS A 98 3.47 3.66 9.08
C LYS A 98 2.69 2.40 9.49
N TRP A 99 3.10 1.74 10.57
CA TRP A 99 2.44 0.49 11.01
C TRP A 99 0.96 0.68 11.36
N ASP A 100 0.57 1.83 11.89
CA ASP A 100 -0.82 2.20 12.19
C ASP A 100 -1.64 2.44 10.92
N GLU A 101 -1.02 2.89 9.83
CA GLU A 101 -1.67 3.07 8.53
C GLU A 101 -1.92 1.74 7.79
N ILE A 102 -1.20 0.66 8.11
CA ILE A 102 -1.32 -0.60 7.37
C ILE A 102 -2.73 -1.19 7.46
N GLU A 103 -3.38 -1.08 8.62
CA GLU A 103 -4.73 -1.59 8.81
C GLU A 103 -5.69 -0.94 7.80
N CYS A 104 -5.73 0.39 7.75
CA CYS A 104 -6.67 1.11 6.91
C CYS A 104 -6.25 1.19 5.43
N LYS A 105 -4.95 1.27 5.12
CA LYS A 105 -4.45 1.43 3.75
C LYS A 105 -4.18 0.11 3.02
N VAL A 106 -4.07 -1.01 3.75
CA VAL A 106 -3.73 -2.31 3.16
C VAL A 106 -4.74 -3.38 3.56
N ILE A 107 -4.95 -3.61 4.86
CA ILE A 107 -5.77 -4.74 5.35
C ILE A 107 -7.24 -4.54 5.01
N GLU A 108 -7.83 -3.40 5.34
CA GLU A 108 -9.23 -3.06 5.04
C GLU A 108 -9.54 -3.13 3.52
N PRO A 109 -8.73 -2.52 2.62
CA PRO A 109 -8.89 -2.70 1.18
C PRO A 109 -8.76 -4.15 0.75
N LEU A 110 -7.80 -4.89 1.30
CA LEU A 110 -7.61 -6.30 0.94
C LEU A 110 -8.82 -7.14 1.37
N GLN A 111 -9.35 -6.94 2.58
CA GLN A 111 -10.56 -7.61 3.07
C GLN A 111 -11.80 -7.24 2.25
N THR A 112 -11.88 -6.01 1.76
CA THR A 112 -12.97 -5.57 0.87
C THR A 112 -12.87 -6.22 -0.50
N MET A 113 -11.66 -6.26 -1.06
CA MET A 113 -11.42 -6.74 -2.42
C MET A 113 -11.38 -8.27 -2.49
N TYR A 114 -10.86 -8.95 -1.48
CA TYR A 114 -10.65 -10.40 -1.51
C TYR A 114 -11.94 -11.18 -1.81
N PRO A 115 -13.11 -10.94 -1.18
CA PRO A 115 -14.36 -11.63 -1.52
C PRO A 115 -14.82 -11.43 -2.97
N ILE A 116 -14.54 -10.25 -3.55
CA ILE A 116 -14.87 -9.92 -4.93
C ILE A 116 -13.99 -10.74 -5.88
N PHE A 117 -12.68 -10.75 -5.62
CA PHE A 117 -11.73 -11.42 -6.50
C PHE A 117 -11.62 -12.92 -6.22
N ALA A 118 -11.96 -13.41 -5.03
CA ALA A 118 -11.84 -14.82 -4.66
C ALA A 118 -12.90 -15.73 -5.30
N GLN A 119 -13.91 -15.15 -5.98
CA GLN A 119 -14.95 -15.88 -6.70
C GLN A 119 -14.36 -16.85 -7.75
N PRO A 120 -15.06 -17.96 -8.08
CA PRO A 120 -14.65 -18.91 -9.10
C PRO A 120 -14.43 -18.25 -10.46
N GLU A 121 -13.48 -18.74 -11.27
CA GLU A 121 -13.10 -18.11 -12.55
C GLU A 121 -14.25 -17.97 -13.56
N GLU A 122 -15.31 -18.77 -13.43
CA GLU A 122 -16.55 -18.66 -14.24
C GLU A 122 -17.27 -17.32 -14.04
N GLN A 123 -17.17 -16.73 -12.84
CA GLN A 123 -17.63 -15.38 -12.57
C GLN A 123 -16.49 -14.42 -12.86
N ALA A 124 -16.33 -14.00 -14.12
CA ALA A 124 -15.72 -12.80 -14.74
C ALA A 124 -14.75 -11.83 -14.00
N PHE A 125 -14.44 -11.96 -12.71
CA PHE A 125 -13.40 -11.28 -11.93
C PHE A 125 -12.02 -11.82 -12.31
N SER A 126 -11.66 -11.56 -13.55
CA SER A 126 -10.40 -11.99 -14.14
C SER A 126 -9.22 -11.18 -13.60
N ARG A 127 -8.04 -11.77 -13.67
CA ARG A 127 -6.75 -11.07 -13.48
C ARG A 127 -6.64 -9.78 -14.31
N ALA A 128 -7.31 -9.73 -15.47
CA ALA A 128 -7.39 -8.52 -16.28
C ALA A 128 -8.01 -7.34 -15.52
N LEU A 129 -8.99 -7.57 -14.64
CA LEU A 129 -9.58 -6.52 -13.82
C LEU A 129 -8.59 -5.98 -12.78
N ILE A 130 -7.79 -6.83 -12.15
CA ILE A 130 -6.69 -6.42 -11.26
C ILE A 130 -5.70 -5.53 -12.03
N PHE A 131 -5.35 -5.90 -13.26
CA PHE A 131 -4.48 -5.06 -14.10
C PHE A 131 -5.11 -3.74 -14.53
N ARG A 132 -6.45 -3.66 -14.64
CA ARG A 132 -7.15 -2.38 -14.85
C ARG A 132 -7.01 -1.47 -13.63
N PHE A 133 -7.08 -2.01 -12.42
CA PHE A 133 -6.78 -1.25 -11.20
C PHE A 133 -5.31 -0.80 -11.16
N PHE A 134 -4.35 -1.64 -11.52
CA PHE A 134 -2.96 -1.20 -11.65
C PHE A 134 -2.80 -0.07 -12.69
N SER A 135 -3.55 -0.14 -13.79
CA SER A 135 -3.55 0.90 -14.83
C SER A 135 -4.09 2.22 -14.28
N LEU A 136 -5.13 2.19 -13.44
CA LEU A 136 -5.66 3.36 -12.73
C LEU A 136 -4.61 3.99 -11.83
N VAL A 137 -3.95 3.19 -10.98
CA VAL A 137 -2.90 3.66 -10.07
C VAL A 137 -1.72 4.25 -10.85
N ASN A 138 -1.27 3.59 -11.92
CA ASN A 138 -0.17 4.08 -12.74
C ASN A 138 -0.52 5.38 -13.48
N LYS A 139 -1.77 5.52 -13.94
CA LYS A 139 -2.24 6.76 -14.57
C LYS A 139 -2.27 7.92 -13.57
N TRP A 140 -2.80 7.68 -12.37
CA TRP A 140 -2.75 8.65 -11.29
C TRP A 140 -1.30 9.03 -10.91
N GLU A 141 -0.39 8.05 -10.81
CA GLU A 141 1.02 8.30 -10.50
C GLU A 141 1.71 9.18 -11.57
N ASN A 142 1.33 9.04 -12.83
CA ASN A 142 1.90 9.81 -13.94
C ASN A 142 1.31 11.21 -14.06
N ASP A 143 -0.03 11.29 -14.06
CA ASP A 143 -0.75 12.49 -14.48
C ASP A 143 -1.23 13.33 -13.29
N GLY A 144 -1.26 12.76 -12.08
CA GLY A 144 -1.83 13.39 -10.88
C GLY A 144 -3.34 13.52 -10.87
N VAL A 145 -4.00 13.10 -11.94
CA VAL A 145 -5.44 13.23 -12.12
C VAL A 145 -6.10 11.86 -11.99
N LEU A 146 -7.17 11.82 -11.21
CA LEU A 146 -8.07 10.66 -11.17
C LEU A 146 -8.79 10.54 -12.50
N TYR A 147 -8.59 9.42 -13.20
CA TYR A 147 -9.26 9.18 -14.46
C TYR A 147 -10.67 8.61 -14.24
N LEU A 148 -11.59 9.51 -13.89
CA LEU A 148 -12.99 9.20 -13.55
C LEU A 148 -13.68 8.25 -14.55
N PRO A 149 -13.51 8.38 -15.88
CA PRO A 149 -14.16 7.46 -16.82
C PRO A 149 -13.74 6.00 -16.63
N LEU A 150 -12.44 5.74 -16.39
CA LEU A 150 -11.96 4.38 -16.17
C LEU A 150 -12.36 3.87 -14.78
N MET A 151 -12.36 4.73 -13.76
CA MET A 151 -12.83 4.36 -12.43
C MET A 151 -14.29 3.95 -12.47
N HIS A 152 -15.14 4.79 -13.07
CA HIS A 152 -16.55 4.52 -13.27
C HIS A 152 -16.75 3.22 -14.07
N TRP A 153 -16.02 3.03 -15.17
CA TRP A 153 -16.11 1.80 -15.95
C TRP A 153 -15.74 0.54 -15.14
N VAL A 154 -14.67 0.60 -14.33
CA VAL A 154 -14.24 -0.54 -13.49
C VAL A 154 -15.32 -0.85 -12.44
N ILE A 155 -15.86 0.17 -11.76
CA ILE A 155 -16.91 -0.02 -10.75
C ILE A 155 -18.22 -0.52 -11.38
N GLU A 156 -18.65 0.03 -12.51
CA GLU A 156 -19.83 -0.46 -13.22
C GLU A 156 -19.65 -1.89 -13.72
N ARG A 157 -18.44 -2.25 -14.17
CA ARG A 157 -18.13 -3.62 -14.54
C ARG A 157 -18.23 -4.56 -13.34
N LEU A 158 -17.76 -4.15 -12.17
CA LEU A 158 -17.91 -4.91 -10.92
C LEU A 158 -19.38 -5.10 -10.55
N LYS A 159 -20.20 -4.04 -10.59
CA LYS A 159 -21.64 -4.09 -10.30
C LYS A 159 -22.39 -5.02 -11.26
N LYS A 160 -22.06 -5.00 -12.55
CA LYS A 160 -22.68 -5.93 -13.53
C LYS A 160 -22.37 -7.40 -13.25
N LEU A 161 -21.28 -7.66 -12.54
CA LEU A 161 -20.83 -9.00 -12.18
C LEU A 161 -21.19 -9.36 -10.73
N SER A 162 -21.82 -8.44 -10.00
CA SER A 162 -22.13 -8.63 -8.59
C SER A 162 -23.39 -9.45 -8.39
N ASN A 163 -23.33 -10.36 -7.43
CA ASN A 163 -24.51 -10.90 -6.77
C ASN A 163 -24.81 -10.09 -5.49
N SER A 164 -25.96 -10.34 -4.87
CA SER A 164 -26.37 -9.69 -3.62
C SER A 164 -25.37 -9.88 -2.47
N THR A 165 -24.51 -10.89 -2.56
CA THR A 165 -23.52 -11.24 -1.54
C THR A 165 -22.31 -10.31 -1.52
N ILE A 166 -21.93 -9.72 -2.67
CA ILE A 166 -20.73 -8.87 -2.80
C ILE A 166 -21.02 -7.38 -3.05
N GLU A 167 -22.30 -7.01 -3.10
CA GLU A 167 -22.73 -5.65 -3.45
C GLU A 167 -22.21 -4.60 -2.46
N SER A 168 -22.26 -4.89 -1.16
CA SER A 168 -21.76 -3.97 -0.12
C SER A 168 -20.25 -3.76 -0.22
N GLN A 169 -19.48 -4.79 -0.55
CA GLN A 169 -18.04 -4.70 -0.77
C GLN A 169 -17.70 -3.86 -2.00
N ILE A 170 -18.52 -3.92 -3.06
CA ILE A 170 -18.33 -3.07 -4.24
C ILE A 170 -18.62 -1.61 -3.93
N GLN A 171 -19.62 -1.33 -3.09
CA GLN A 171 -19.88 0.04 -2.62
C GLN A 171 -18.68 0.55 -1.80
N THR A 172 -18.18 -0.22 -0.85
CA THR A 172 -16.98 0.15 -0.07
C THR A 172 -15.76 0.33 -0.96
N LEU A 173 -15.54 -0.57 -1.93
CA LEU A 173 -14.45 -0.45 -2.90
C LEU A 173 -14.57 0.81 -3.75
N SER A 174 -15.78 1.22 -4.11
CA SER A 174 -15.97 2.47 -4.83
C SER A 174 -15.46 3.66 -4.01
N LEU A 175 -15.79 3.73 -2.71
CA LEU A 175 -15.32 4.78 -1.81
C LEU A 175 -13.79 4.80 -1.69
N ILE A 176 -13.16 3.63 -1.61
CA ILE A 176 -11.70 3.47 -1.57
C ILE A 176 -11.09 4.01 -2.87
N VAL A 177 -11.62 3.60 -4.03
CA VAL A 177 -11.07 3.93 -5.35
C VAL A 177 -11.21 5.43 -5.65
N PHE A 178 -12.33 6.04 -5.27
CA PHE A 178 -12.58 7.48 -5.48
C PHE A 178 -11.83 8.40 -4.51
N ASN A 179 -11.13 7.84 -3.51
CA ASN A 179 -10.41 8.63 -2.53
C ASN A 179 -8.89 8.66 -2.83
N LEU A 180 -8.39 9.88 -3.07
CA LEU A 180 -6.99 10.16 -3.38
C LEU A 180 -6.00 9.64 -2.31
N ARG A 181 -6.41 9.54 -1.05
CA ARG A 181 -5.54 9.04 0.02
C ARG A 181 -5.30 7.54 -0.05
N TYR A 182 -6.24 6.79 -0.63
CA TYR A 182 -6.12 5.33 -0.76
C TYR A 182 -5.56 4.92 -2.11
N ILE A 183 -5.75 5.71 -3.18
CA ILE A 183 -5.22 5.35 -4.49
C ILE A 183 -3.68 5.29 -4.51
N SER A 184 -3.02 6.10 -3.67
CA SER A 184 -1.56 6.11 -3.51
C SER A 184 -1.02 4.82 -2.91
N SER A 185 -1.78 4.15 -2.05
CA SER A 185 -1.39 2.89 -1.39
C SER A 185 -1.99 1.65 -2.05
N LEU A 186 -2.99 1.80 -2.91
CA LEU A 186 -3.76 0.70 -3.54
C LEU A 186 -2.89 -0.31 -4.30
N HIS A 187 -1.70 0.10 -4.74
CA HIS A 187 -0.71 -0.80 -5.33
C HIS A 187 -0.39 -2.01 -4.42
N ILE A 188 -0.31 -1.81 -3.11
CA ILE A 188 0.03 -2.84 -2.14
C ILE A 188 -1.05 -3.93 -2.07
N PRO A 189 -2.32 -3.64 -1.74
CA PRO A 189 -3.36 -4.67 -1.72
C PRO A 189 -3.58 -5.31 -3.09
N LEU A 190 -3.45 -4.57 -4.20
CA LEU A 190 -3.52 -5.15 -5.55
C LEU A 190 -2.40 -6.16 -5.82
N THR A 191 -1.19 -5.90 -5.32
CA THR A 191 -0.06 -6.82 -5.45
C THR A 191 -0.31 -8.10 -4.66
N TRP A 192 -0.82 -7.99 -3.43
CA TRP A 192 -1.26 -9.15 -2.65
C TRP A 192 -2.31 -9.98 -3.40
N LEU A 193 -3.33 -9.35 -3.98
CA LEU A 193 -4.36 -10.06 -4.74
C LEU A 193 -3.82 -10.77 -5.97
N ASP A 194 -2.92 -10.15 -6.73
CA ASP A 194 -2.28 -10.81 -7.89
C ASP A 194 -1.44 -12.02 -7.44
N LEU A 195 -0.73 -11.93 -6.31
CA LEU A 195 0.05 -13.05 -5.76
C LEU A 195 -0.85 -14.21 -5.31
N LEU A 196 -1.90 -13.93 -4.54
CA LEU A 196 -2.85 -14.95 -4.07
C LEU A 196 -3.56 -15.66 -5.23
N LYS A 197 -3.82 -14.95 -6.35
CA LYS A 197 -4.40 -15.55 -7.55
C LYS A 197 -3.43 -16.43 -8.34
N ARG A 198 -2.12 -16.18 -8.26
CA ARG A 198 -1.11 -17.02 -8.92
C ARG A 198 -0.99 -18.39 -8.26
N GLU A 199 -1.11 -18.45 -6.93
CA GLU A 199 -0.98 -19.68 -6.15
C GLU A 199 -2.07 -20.72 -6.49
N ARG A 200 -3.33 -20.29 -6.66
CA ARG A 200 -4.47 -21.19 -6.95
C ARG A 200 -4.42 -21.92 -8.31
N ARG A 201 -3.39 -21.70 -9.13
CA ARG A 201 -3.24 -22.32 -10.45
C ARG A 201 -2.15 -23.40 -10.50
N GLN A 202 -1.37 -23.54 -9.44
CA GLN A 202 -0.42 -24.65 -9.26
C GLN A 202 -1.13 -25.79 -8.53
#